data_AF-X0TUD5-F1
#
_entry.id   AF-X0TUD5-F1
#
_cell.length_a   1.000
_cell.length_b   1.000
_cell.length_c   1.000
_cell.angle_alpha   90.00
_cell.angle_beta   90.00
_cell.angle_gamma   90.00
#
_symmetry.space_group_name_H-M   'P 1'
#
loop_
_entity.id
_entity.type
_entity.pdbx_description
1 polymer ?
#
loop_
_entity_poly.entity_id
_entity_poly.type
_entity_poly.pdbx_seq_one_letter_code
_entity_poly.pdbx_strand_id
1 'polypeptide(L)' 'MESQEYKINESITLKLEEGRTQIYVSGKIFRQCKFLMLNIPIEEIDQYDETSSIES' A
#
# COMPACT_ATOMS: atom_id res chain seq x y z
N MET A 1 -16.49 9.77 -18.23
CA MET A 1 -16.34 9.66 -16.77
C MET A 1 -15.55 10.87 -16.33
N GLU A 2 -16.16 11.75 -15.54
CA GLU A 2 -15.47 12.94 -15.03
C GLU A 2 -14.59 12.54 -13.85
N SER A 3 -13.34 13.01 -13.83
CA SER A 3 -12.47 12.91 -12.65
C SER A 3 -12.63 14.17 -11.81
N GLN A 4 -12.70 14.02 -10.49
CA GLN A 4 -12.88 15.14 -9.57
C GLN A 4 -11.59 15.41 -8.81
N GLU A 5 -11.06 16.63 -8.88
CA GLU A 5 -9.83 17.03 -8.20
C GLU A 5 -10.12 17.98 -7.03
N TYR A 6 -9.47 17.73 -5.90
CA TYR A 6 -9.58 18.51 -4.68
C TYR A 6 -8.20 18.86 -4.12
N LYS A 7 -7.88 20.15 -4.07
CA LYS A 7 -6.62 20.62 -3.48
C LYS A 7 -6.79 20.81 -1.97
N ILE A 8 -6.02 20.09 -1.16
CA ILE A 8 -6.03 20.19 0.30
C ILE A 8 -5.05 21.28 0.76
N ASN A 9 -3.85 21.29 0.19
CA ASN A 9 -2.86 22.34 0.41
C ASN A 9 -1.93 22.46 -0.82
N GLU A 10 -0.87 23.26 -0.74
CA GLU A 10 0.07 23.45 -1.86
C GLU A 10 0.75 22.16 -2.32
N SER A 11 0.91 21.20 -1.42
CA SER A 11 1.60 19.94 -1.67
C SER A 11 0.66 18.74 -1.82
N ILE A 12 -0.59 18.80 -1.33
CA ILE A 12 -1.51 17.66 -1.27
C ILE A 12 -2.75 17.91 -2.12
N THR A 13 -2.99 16.97 -3.04
CA THR A 13 -4.16 16.96 -3.93
C THR A 13 -4.81 15.58 -3.90
N LEU A 14 -6.13 15.53 -3.85
CA LEU A 14 -6.93 14.31 -4.00
C LEU A 14 -7.55 14.27 -5.38
N LYS A 15 -7.55 13.12 -6.04
CA LYS A 15 -8.26 12.91 -7.31
C LYS A 15 -9.17 11.69 -7.19
N LEU A 16 -10.44 11.86 -7.55
CA LEU A 16 -11.38 10.76 -7.70
C LEU A 16 -11.24 10.22 -9.13
N GLU A 17 -10.58 9.08 -9.26
CA GLU A 17 -10.29 8.40 -10.52
C GLU A 17 -10.79 6.95 -10.39
N GLU A 18 -11.58 6.47 -11.35
CA GLU A 18 -12.11 5.09 -11.35
C GLU A 18 -12.87 4.68 -10.07
N GLY A 19 -13.57 5.65 -9.44
CA GLY A 19 -14.30 5.42 -8.20
C GLY A 19 -13.40 5.26 -6.96
N ARG A 20 -12.11 5.57 -7.07
CA ARG A 20 -11.15 5.55 -5.96
C ARG A 20 -10.53 6.93 -5.78
N THR A 21 -10.37 7.34 -4.52
CA THR A 21 -9.66 8.58 -4.19
C THR A 21 -8.17 8.30 -4.14
N GLN A 22 -7.43 8.84 -5.10
CA GLN A 22 -5.98 8.82 -5.16
C GLN A 22 -5.42 10.07 -4.47
N ILE A 23 -4.44 9.88 -3.60
CA ILE A 23 -3.73 10.98 -2.93
C ILE A 23 -2.48 11.31 -3.74
N TYR A 24 -2.24 12.58 -4.02
CA TYR A 24 -1.05 13.09 -4.68
C TYR A 24 -0.30 14.02 -3.73
N VAL A 25 1.00 13.81 -3.59
CA VAL A 25 1.92 14.65 -2.84
C VAL A 25 2.95 15.24 -3.79
N SER A 26 3.03 16.56 -3.89
CA SER A 26 3.87 17.30 -4.85
C SER A 26 3.68 16.83 -6.30
N GLY A 27 2.42 16.57 -6.68
CA GLY A 27 2.05 16.08 -8.01
C GLY A 27 2.35 14.59 -8.27
N LYS A 28 2.90 13.85 -7.30
CA LYS A 28 3.18 12.42 -7.40
C LYS A 28 2.16 11.60 -6.63
N ILE A 29 1.70 10.48 -7.20
CA ILE A 29 0.79 9.57 -6.49
C ILE A 29 1.46 9.04 -5.21
N PHE A 30 0.79 9.23 -4.08
CA PHE A 30 1.22 8.75 -2.79
C PHE A 30 0.84 7.26 -2.66
N ARG A 31 1.81 6.39 -2.89
CA ARG A 31 1.66 4.95 -2.66
C ARG A 31 2.05 4.65 -1.22
N GLN A 32 1.08 4.31 -0.37
CA GLN A 32 1.39 3.76 0.94
C GLN A 32 2.10 2.42 0.76
N CYS A 33 3.39 2.36 1.13
CA CYS A 33 4.08 1.09 1.31
C CYS A 33 3.44 0.38 2.51
N LYS A 34 2.67 -0.68 2.26
CA LYS A 34 2.15 -1.54 3.32
C LYS A 34 3.33 -2.37 3.83
N PHE A 35 3.82 -2.07 5.04
CA PHE A 35 4.73 -2.97 5.74
C PHE A 35 3.90 -3.85 6.67
N LEU A 36 3.98 -5.16 6.47
CA LEU A 36 3.37 -6.14 7.37
C LEU A 36 4.37 -6.42 8.50
N MET A 37 4.16 -5.79 9.66
CA MET A 37 4.97 -6.04 10.85
C MET A 37 4.46 -7.30 11.56
N LEU A 38 5.05 -8.45 11.24
CA LEU A 38 4.75 -9.72 11.90
C LEU A 38 5.60 -9.84 13.17
N ASN A 39 4.94 -9.83 14.34
CA ASN A 39 5.58 -10.13 15.62
C ASN A 39 5.45 -11.64 15.89
N ILE A 40 6.16 -12.46 15.11
CA ILE A 40 6.17 -13.92 15.31
C ILE A 40 7.26 -14.25 16.34
N PRO A 41 6.94 -14.94 17.45
CA PRO A 41 7.95 -15.42 18.38
C PRO A 41 8.91 -16.39 17.66
N ILE A 42 10.21 -16.14 17.78
CA ILE A 42 11.28 -16.88 17.08
C ILE A 42 11.29 -18.37 17.48
N GLU A 43 10.71 -18.71 18.64
CA GLU A 43 10.63 -20.07 19.18
C GLU A 43 9.78 -21.04 18.32
N GLU A 44 8.93 -20.53 17.41
CA GLU A 44 8.13 -21.37 16.49
C GLU A 44 8.78 -21.50 15.09
N ILE A 45 9.86 -20.76 14.79
CA ILE A 45 10.47 -20.72 13.45
C ILE A 45 11.24 -22.01 13.13
N ASP A 46 11.73 -22.73 14.15
CA ASP A 46 12.41 -24.03 13.97
C ASP A 46 11.49 -25.13 13.41
N GLN A 47 10.17 -24.90 13.31
CA GLN A 47 9.22 -25.84 12.68
C GLN A 47 8.89 -25.50 11.21
N TYR A 48 9.40 -24.40 10.66
CA TYR A 48 9.05 -23.93 9.31
C TYR A 48 10.10 -24.24 8.22
N ASP A 49 11.14 -25.02 8.52
CA ASP A 49 12.17 -25.44 7.54
C ASP A 49 11.67 -26.55 6.56
N GLU A 50 10.41 -26.94 6.62
CA GLU A 50 9.78 -27.85 5.64
C GLU A 50 8.45 -27.31 5.09
N THR A 51 8.46 -26.09 4.55
CA THR A 51 7.43 -25.72 3.56
C THR A 51 8.03 -25.75 2.16
N SER A 52 7.83 -26.90 1.51
CA SER A 52 8.02 -27.12 0.08
C SER A 52 7.68 -25.86 -0.73
N SER A 53 8.62 -25.36 -1.53
CA SER A 53 8.36 -24.39 -2.59
C SER A 53 7.13 -24.82 -3.39
N ILE A 54 6.04 -24.08 -3.27
CA ILE A 54 4.97 -24.10 -4.26
C ILE A 54 5.42 -23.22 -5.43
N GLU A 55 6.22 -23.80 -6.30
CA GLU A 55 6.20 -23.41 -7.71
C GLU A 55 4.85 -23.85 -8.28
N SER A 56 4.07 -22.89 -8.77
CA SER A 56 2.97 -23.09 -9.72
C SER A 56 2.79 -21.83 -10.55
#